data_AF-A0A0P9U7P3-F1
#
_entry.id   AF-A0A0P9U7P3-F1
#
_cell.length_a   1.000
_cell.length_b   1.000
_cell.length_c   1.000
_cell.angle_alpha   90.00
_cell.angle_beta   90.00
_cell.angle_gamma   90.00
#
_symmetry.space_group_name_H-M   'P 1'
#
loop_
_entity.id
_entity.type
_entity.pdbx_description
1 polymer ?
#
loop_
_entity_poly.entity_id
_entity_poly.type
_entity_poly.pdbx_seq_one_letter_code
_entity_poly.pdbx_strand_id
1 'polypeptide(L)'
;PYNPNAKLMAEMLQNDWKKIGINAKIVSYEWGEYIKRAKNGENGAMLIGWSGDNGDPDNWLGTLFGCDALNGNNFAKWCDKPFDTLIHQAKETSDQAKRTELYKQAQ
;
A
#
# COMPACT_ATOMS: atom_id res chain seq x y z
N PRO A 1 -8.96 -4.65 11.97
CA PRO A 1 -7.48 -4.70 11.93
C PRO A 1 -7.00 -5.80 10.98
N TYR A 2 -6.16 -5.48 9.99
CA TYR A 2 -5.70 -6.42 8.95
C TYR A 2 -4.61 -7.39 9.44
N ASN A 3 -3.87 -7.01 10.49
CA ASN A 3 -2.78 -7.81 11.04
C ASN A 3 -2.89 -7.87 12.58
N PRO A 4 -3.16 -9.05 13.16
CA PRO A 4 -3.30 -9.21 14.60
C PRO A 4 -1.95 -9.24 15.34
N ASN A 5 -0.83 -9.49 14.66
CA ASN A 5 0.50 -9.53 15.28
C ASN A 5 1.62 -9.21 14.26
N ALA A 6 1.89 -7.91 14.08
CA ALA A 6 2.92 -7.44 13.17
C ALA A 6 4.35 -7.85 13.58
N LYS A 7 4.60 -8.00 14.89
CA LYS A 7 5.92 -8.42 15.38
C LYS A 7 6.25 -9.84 14.95
N LEU A 8 5.33 -10.78 15.15
CA LEU A 8 5.51 -12.17 14.71
C LEU A 8 5.69 -12.26 13.20
N MET A 9 4.88 -11.52 12.42
CA MET A 9 5.03 -11.46 10.97
C MET A 9 6.41 -10.93 10.55
N ALA A 10 6.92 -9.89 11.23
CA ALA A 10 8.24 -9.35 10.95
C ALA A 10 9.37 -10.33 11.30
N GLU A 11 9.23 -11.11 12.38
CA GLU A 11 10.18 -12.17 12.76
C GLU A 11 10.18 -13.31 11.72
N MET A 12 9.01 -13.68 11.19
CA MET A 12 8.90 -14.65 10.09
C MET A 12 9.59 -14.15 8.82
N LEU A 13 9.31 -12.91 8.40
CA LEU A 13 9.95 -12.30 7.24
C LEU A 13 11.46 -12.18 7.42
N GLN A 14 11.93 -11.76 8.61
CA GLN A 14 13.36 -11.70 8.92
C GLN A 14 14.03 -13.06 8.76
N ASN A 15 13.40 -14.13 9.26
CA ASN A 15 13.91 -15.49 9.12
C ASN A 15 13.97 -15.96 7.66
N ASP A 16 12.94 -15.66 6.86
CA ASP A 16 12.90 -16.04 5.45
C ASP A 16 13.89 -15.23 4.60
N TRP A 17 13.97 -13.93 4.82
CA TRP A 17 14.91 -13.05 4.12
C TRP A 17 16.37 -13.38 4.44
N LYS A 18 16.66 -13.82 5.67
CA LYS A 18 17.99 -14.30 6.03
C LYS A 18 18.44 -15.50 5.19
N LYS A 19 17.52 -16.39 4.78
CA LYS A 19 17.84 -17.55 3.93
C LYS A 19 18.33 -17.16 2.54
N ILE A 20 17.95 -15.97 2.06
CA ILE A 20 18.39 -15.40 0.78
C ILE A 20 19.45 -14.31 0.94
N GLY A 21 20.06 -14.19 2.13
CA GLY A 21 21.16 -13.26 2.39
C GLY A 21 20.74 -11.82 2.74
N ILE A 22 19.45 -11.56 2.95
CA ILE A 22 18.95 -10.24 3.36
C ILE A 22 18.88 -10.19 4.89
N ASN A 23 19.69 -9.34 5.50
CA ASN A 23 19.71 -9.12 6.96
C ASN A 23 18.76 -7.99 7.36
N ALA A 24 17.49 -8.32 7.63
CA ALA A 24 16.49 -7.35 8.08
C ALA A 24 16.67 -6.99 9.57
N LYS A 25 16.52 -5.71 9.91
CA LYS A 25 16.38 -5.23 11.29
C LYS A 25 14.93 -4.85 11.55
N ILE A 26 14.30 -5.47 12.54
CA ILE A 26 12.94 -5.11 12.97
C ILE A 26 13.00 -3.78 13.73
N VAL A 27 12.18 -2.82 13.31
CA VAL A 27 12.07 -1.49 13.91
C VAL A 27 10.60 -1.23 14.20
N SER A 28 10.30 -0.63 15.36
CA SER A 28 8.95 -0.26 15.77
C SER A 28 8.95 1.09 16.48
N TYR A 29 7.85 1.81 16.36
CA TYR A 29 7.58 3.08 17.03
C TYR A 29 6.17 3.06 17.62
N GLU A 30 5.81 4.09 18.37
CA GLU A 30 4.40 4.42 18.62
C GLU A 30 3.69 4.68 17.28
N TRP A 31 2.40 4.35 17.18
CA TRP A 31 1.66 4.32 15.92
C TRP A 31 1.67 5.65 15.15
N GLY A 32 1.47 6.78 15.84
CA GLY A 32 1.50 8.10 15.21
C GLY A 32 2.87 8.41 14.59
N GLU A 33 3.94 8.14 15.34
CA GLU A 33 5.32 8.32 14.84
C GLU A 33 5.64 7.33 13.71
N TYR A 34 5.18 6.08 13.80
CA TYR A 34 5.36 5.06 12.76
C TYR A 34 4.77 5.52 11.42
N ILE A 35 3.53 6.02 11.44
CA ILE A 35 2.87 6.56 10.24
C ILE A 35 3.56 7.81 9.73
N LYS A 36 3.94 8.74 10.61
CA LYS A 36 4.63 9.97 10.22
C LYS A 36 5.95 9.68 9.49
N ARG A 37 6.79 8.82 10.05
CA ARG A 37 8.07 8.41 9.45
C ARG A 37 7.88 7.68 8.13
N ALA A 38 6.86 6.81 8.05
CA ALA A 38 6.56 6.11 6.80
C ALA A 38 6.09 7.08 5.69
N LYS A 39 5.28 8.09 6.03
CA LYS A 39 4.91 9.15 5.09
C LYS A 39 6.10 10.01 4.65
N ASN A 40 7.14 10.10 5.46
CA ASN A 40 8.41 10.75 5.07
C ASN A 40 9.33 9.83 4.24
N GLY A 41 8.98 8.55 4.04
CA GLY A 41 9.80 7.59 3.31
C GLY A 41 11.03 7.10 4.07
N GLU A 42 10.99 7.13 5.42
CA GLU A 42 12.11 6.71 6.26
C GLU A 42 12.24 5.17 6.40
N ASN A 43 11.28 4.41 5.87
CA ASN A 43 11.27 2.95 5.93
C ASN A 43 11.94 2.31 4.70
N GLY A 44 12.66 1.20 4.92
CA GLY A 44 13.08 0.32 3.81
C GLY A 44 11.92 -0.57 3.34
N ALA A 45 11.38 -1.37 4.25
CA ALA A 45 10.14 -2.13 4.07
C ALA A 45 9.23 -1.90 5.29
N MET A 46 7.91 -1.97 5.08
CA MET A 46 6.92 -1.63 6.10
C MET A 46 5.81 -2.69 6.14
N LEU A 47 5.41 -3.09 7.34
CA LEU A 47 4.14 -3.79 7.54
C LEU A 47 3.06 -2.74 7.75
N ILE A 48 2.15 -2.65 6.79
CA ILE A 48 1.00 -1.75 6.80
C ILE A 48 -0.17 -2.44 6.11
N GLY A 49 -1.37 -1.87 6.22
CA GLY A 49 -2.55 -2.40 5.58
C GLY A 49 -3.71 -1.43 5.69
N TRP A 50 -4.80 -1.80 5.03
CA TRP A 50 -5.95 -0.95 4.83
C TRP A 50 -7.24 -1.70 5.17
N SER A 51 -8.28 -0.97 5.54
CA SER A 51 -9.63 -1.48 5.70
C SER A 51 -10.53 -0.52 4.95
N GLY A 52 -11.28 -1.03 3.97
CA GLY A 52 -12.03 -0.19 3.05
C GLY A 52 -13.07 0.67 3.77
N ASP A 53 -13.13 1.95 3.42
CA ASP A 53 -13.98 2.94 4.10
C ASP A 53 -15.39 3.05 3.50
N ASN A 54 -15.52 2.80 2.20
CA ASN A 54 -16.75 3.13 1.44
C ASN A 54 -17.26 2.01 0.52
N GLY A 55 -16.55 0.89 0.43
CA GLY A 55 -16.90 -0.25 -0.43
C GLY A 55 -16.56 -0.09 -1.92
N ASP A 56 -15.95 1.03 -2.34
CA ASP A 56 -15.50 1.22 -3.73
C ASP A 56 -14.03 0.75 -3.91
N PRO A 57 -13.69 0.05 -5.01
CA PRO A 57 -12.30 -0.35 -5.29
C PRO A 57 -11.31 0.82 -5.37
N ASP A 58 -11.78 2.04 -5.67
CA ASP A 58 -10.94 3.24 -5.67
C ASP A 58 -10.30 3.53 -4.30
N ASN A 59 -11.05 3.25 -3.22
CA ASN A 59 -10.56 3.42 -1.86
C ASN A 59 -9.39 2.48 -1.54
N TRP A 60 -9.14 1.47 -2.38
CA TRP A 60 -7.93 0.65 -2.34
C TRP A 60 -6.89 1.16 -3.33
N LEU A 61 -7.17 1.06 -4.63
CA LEU A 61 -6.14 1.24 -5.64
C LEU A 61 -5.72 2.71 -5.81
N GLY A 62 -6.68 3.63 -5.88
CA GLY A 62 -6.37 5.05 -6.02
C GLY A 62 -5.85 5.67 -4.73
N THR A 63 -6.43 5.32 -3.59
CA THR A 63 -6.04 5.89 -2.28
C THR A 63 -4.66 5.42 -1.81
N LEU A 64 -4.25 4.19 -2.15
CA LEU A 64 -3.00 3.60 -1.66
C LEU A 64 -1.87 3.64 -2.68
N PHE A 65 -2.17 3.68 -3.98
CA PHE A 65 -1.14 3.51 -5.02
C PHE A 65 -1.20 4.54 -6.14
N GLY A 66 -2.22 5.40 -6.20
CA GLY A 66 -2.27 6.52 -7.15
C GLY A 66 -1.13 7.51 -6.93
N CYS A 67 -0.73 8.22 -7.97
CA CYS A 67 0.36 9.21 -7.90
C CYS A 67 -0.02 10.40 -6.99
N ASP A 68 -1.29 10.80 -6.97
CA ASP A 68 -1.82 11.81 -6.04
C ASP A 68 -1.68 11.41 -4.56
N ALA A 69 -1.56 10.11 -4.28
CA ALA A 69 -1.45 9.59 -2.92
C ALA A 69 -0.01 9.56 -2.38
N LEU A 70 1.01 9.99 -3.14
CA LEU A 70 2.43 9.95 -2.76
C LEU A 70 2.73 10.61 -1.40
N ASN A 71 2.05 11.71 -1.08
CA ASN A 71 2.18 12.41 0.21
C ASN A 71 1.10 11.98 1.23
N GLY A 72 0.25 11.02 0.85
CA GLY A 72 -0.85 10.48 1.63
C GLY A 72 -0.58 9.06 2.09
N ASN A 73 -1.45 8.12 1.70
CA ASN A 73 -1.41 6.72 2.14
C ASN A 73 -0.58 5.81 1.21
N ASN A 74 0.09 6.36 0.19
CA ASN A 74 1.04 5.63 -0.62
C ASN A 74 2.40 5.53 0.09
N PHE A 75 2.47 4.58 1.02
CA PHE A 75 3.68 4.27 1.77
C PHE A 75 4.77 3.60 0.91
N ALA A 76 4.41 3.06 -0.26
CA ALA A 76 5.35 2.47 -1.21
C ALA A 76 6.19 3.52 -1.95
N LYS A 77 5.80 4.81 -1.88
CA LYS A 77 6.44 5.91 -2.63
C LYS A 77 6.54 5.60 -4.12
N TRP A 78 5.52 4.94 -4.63
CA TRP A 78 5.45 4.46 -6.00
C TRP A 78 4.52 5.32 -6.83
N CYS A 79 4.93 5.68 -8.04
CA CYS A 79 4.08 6.36 -9.01
C CYS A 79 4.42 5.82 -10.39
N ASP A 80 3.43 5.20 -11.02
CA ASP A 80 3.51 4.64 -12.37
C ASP A 80 2.40 5.23 -13.22
N LYS A 81 2.78 5.83 -14.35
CA LYS A 81 1.85 6.57 -15.20
C LYS A 81 0.79 5.67 -15.86
N PRO A 82 1.13 4.48 -16.40
CA PRO A 82 0.13 3.52 -16.87
C PRO A 82 -0.91 3.14 -15.81
N PHE A 83 -0.48 2.78 -14.61
CA PHE A 83 -1.40 2.48 -13.51
C PHE A 83 -2.29 3.67 -13.16
N ASP A 84 -1.69 4.85 -12.96
CA ASP A 84 -2.42 6.06 -12.58
C ASP A 84 -3.47 6.45 -13.64
N THR A 85 -3.15 6.25 -14.92
CA THR A 85 -4.10 6.44 -16.02
C THR A 85 -5.32 5.51 -15.90
N LEU A 86 -5.12 4.23 -15.57
CA LEU A 86 -6.23 3.29 -15.35
C LEU A 86 -7.12 3.72 -14.18
N ILE A 87 -6.50 4.16 -13.07
CA ILE A 87 -7.22 4.64 -11.89
C ILE A 87 -8.05 5.89 -12.21
N HIS A 88 -7.48 6.87 -12.90
CA HIS A 88 -8.24 8.08 -13.28
C HIS A 88 -9.42 7.74 -14.20
N GLN A 89 -9.21 6.90 -15.22
CA GLN A 89 -10.30 6.46 -16.10
C GLN A 89 -11.39 5.69 -15.34
N ALA A 90 -11.02 4.89 -14.35
CA ALA A 90 -11.97 4.13 -13.54
C ALA A 90 -12.81 5.05 -12.65
N LYS A 91 -12.22 6.10 -12.09
CA LYS A 91 -12.93 7.13 -11.29
C LYS A 91 -13.92 7.95 -12.12
N GLU A 92 -13.60 8.25 -13.36
CA GLU A 92 -14.40 9.13 -14.22
C GLU A 92 -15.58 8.41 -14.91
N THR A 93 -15.54 7.08 -15.01
CA THR A 93 -16.58 6.32 -15.70
C THR A 93 -17.72 5.89 -14.77
N SER A 94 -18.96 6.05 -15.23
CA SER A 94 -20.17 5.55 -14.56
C SER A 94 -20.58 4.15 -14.99
N ASP A 95 -19.97 3.59 -16.04
CA ASP A 95 -20.22 2.22 -16.48
C ASP A 95 -19.51 1.22 -15.56
N GLN A 96 -20.29 0.42 -14.83
CA GLN A 96 -19.77 -0.54 -13.86
C GLN A 96 -18.91 -1.63 -14.52
N ALA A 97 -19.26 -2.10 -15.72
CA ALA A 97 -18.52 -3.15 -16.41
C ALA A 97 -17.16 -2.61 -16.87
N LYS A 98 -17.14 -1.41 -17.45
CA LYS A 98 -15.90 -0.72 -17.82
C LYS A 98 -15.04 -0.42 -16.60
N ARG A 99 -15.62 0.10 -15.51
CA ARG A 99 -14.91 0.38 -14.25
C ARG A 99 -14.26 -0.89 -13.69
N THR A 100 -14.98 -2.01 -13.73
CA THR A 100 -14.46 -3.31 -13.27
C THR A 100 -13.26 -3.78 -14.08
N GLU A 101 -13.29 -3.63 -15.40
CA GLU A 101 -12.19 -4.04 -16.28
C GLU A 101 -10.94 -3.18 -16.05
N LEU A 102 -11.10 -1.86 -15.89
CA LEU A 102 -9.98 -0.96 -15.58
C LEU A 102 -9.30 -1.33 -14.25
N TYR A 103 -10.08 -1.62 -13.20
CA TYR A 103 -9.50 -2.06 -11.93
C TYR A 103 -8.88 -3.45 -11.99
N LYS A 104 -9.34 -4.35 -12.86
CA LYS A 104 -8.68 -5.64 -13.09
C LYS A 104 -7.32 -5.47 -13.75
N GLN A 105 -7.19 -4.55 -14.71
CA GLN A 105 -5.91 -4.27 -15.36
C GLN A 105 -4.90 -3.60 -14.43
N ALA A 106 -5.39 -2.89 -13.41
CA ALA A 106 -4.56 -2.24 -12.40
C ALA A 106 -4.03 -3.19 -11.31
N GLN A 107 -4.47 -4.46 -11.25
CA GLN A 107 -4.03 -5.48 -10.28
C GLN A 107 -2.98 -6.42 -10.88
#